data_AF-A0A811SFL9-F1
#
_entry.id   AF-A0A811SFL9-F1
#
_cell.length_a   1.000
_cell.length_b   1.000
_cell.length_c   1.000
_cell.angle_alpha   90.00
_cell.angle_beta   90.00
_cell.angle_gamma   90.00
#
_symmetry.space_group_name_H-M   'P 1'
#
loop_
_entity.id
_entity.type
_entity.pdbx_description
1 polymer ?
#
loop_
_entity_poly.entity_id
_entity_poly.type
_entity_poly.pdbx_seq_one_letter_code
_entity_poly.pdbx_strand_id
1 'polypeptide(L)'
;MAFRGLAEYADGQPFEPKVNYIYGRGVRAGFVPVSPTKVYWFICFNRPDPGPKITDPAALKSEELELVRGWPSDLLAVMRSTPEGTVWDNAAVCAARDGVVIPRLVRLGPFLEHTNFECDLLEPALQSP
;
A
#
# COMPACT_ATOMS: atom_id res chain seq x y z
N MET A 1 1.96 9.73 -4.02
CA MET A 1 1.54 8.43 -4.61
C MET A 1 1.62 7.33 -3.59
N ALA A 2 0.94 6.22 -3.83
CA ALA A 2 1.09 5.03 -3.00
C ALA A 2 0.92 3.74 -3.80
N PHE A 3 1.76 2.75 -3.50
CA PHE A 3 1.50 1.34 -3.80
C PHE A 3 0.92 0.67 -2.56
N ARG A 4 -0.05 -0.21 -2.75
CA ARG A 4 -0.68 -1.00 -1.68
C ARG A 4 -0.90 -2.42 -2.16
N GLY A 5 -0.82 -3.38 -1.26
CA GLY A 5 -1.04 -4.79 -1.60
C GLY A 5 -1.57 -5.61 -0.43
N LEU A 6 -1.99 -6.83 -0.73
CA LEU A 6 -2.45 -7.80 0.27
C LEU A 6 -1.69 -9.12 0.08
N ALA A 7 -0.77 -9.38 1.00
CA ALA A 7 -0.01 -10.63 1.01
C ALA A 7 -0.86 -11.76 1.60
N GLU A 8 -0.70 -12.96 1.03
CA GLU A 8 -1.39 -14.16 1.50
C GLU A 8 -0.37 -15.18 2.02
N TYR A 9 -0.68 -15.76 3.18
CA TYR A 9 0.14 -16.76 3.86
C TYR A 9 -0.70 -18.02 4.08
N ALA A 10 -0.43 -19.07 3.31
CA ALA A 10 -1.19 -20.32 3.36
C ALA A 10 -1.16 -20.99 4.75
N ASP A 11 0.01 -20.99 5.38
CA ASP A 11 0.25 -21.61 6.69
C ASP A 11 0.11 -20.63 7.86
N GLY A 12 -0.40 -19.42 7.59
CA GLY A 12 -0.51 -18.34 8.56
C GLY A 12 0.65 -17.35 8.51
N GLN A 13 0.36 -16.11 8.89
CA GLN A 13 1.32 -15.01 8.89
C GLN A 13 2.12 -14.98 10.22
N PRO A 14 3.43 -14.68 10.20
CA PRO A 14 4.29 -14.78 11.38
C PRO A 14 4.36 -13.51 12.25
N PHE A 15 3.63 -12.45 11.91
CA PHE A 15 3.76 -11.13 12.54
C PHE A 15 2.75 -10.90 13.66
N GLU A 16 3.13 -10.05 14.61
CA GLU A 16 2.23 -9.55 15.65
C GLU A 16 1.15 -8.63 15.08
N PRO A 17 -0.04 -8.53 15.70
CA PRO A 17 -1.14 -7.67 15.26
C PRO A 17 -0.88 -6.19 15.58
N LYS A 18 0.20 -5.64 15.01
CA LYS A 18 0.61 -4.24 15.11
C LYS A 18 1.04 -3.71 13.74
N VAL A 19 0.91 -2.40 13.58
CA VAL A 19 1.39 -1.72 12.37
C VAL A 19 2.90 -1.53 12.49
N ASN A 20 3.63 -1.95 11.46
CA ASN A 20 5.06 -1.70 11.34
C ASN A 20 5.27 -0.53 10.39
N TYR A 21 5.95 0.53 10.84
CA TYR A 21 6.27 1.70 10.03
C TYR A 21 7.77 1.80 9.77
N ILE A 22 8.13 2.07 8.53
CA ILE A 22 9.50 2.22 8.08
C ILE A 22 9.60 3.50 7.25
N TYR A 23 10.56 4.35 7.58
CA TYR A 23 10.78 5.64 6.94
C TYR A 23 12.20 5.69 6.37
N GLY A 24 12.35 6.21 5.15
CA GLY A 24 13.67 6.41 4.57
C GLY A 24 13.60 6.92 3.13
N ARG A 25 14.61 7.67 2.69
CA ARG A 25 14.76 8.11 1.28
C ARG A 25 13.54 8.85 0.70
N GLY A 26 12.79 9.59 1.53
CA GLY A 26 11.55 10.26 1.09
C GLY A 26 10.38 9.31 0.81
N VAL A 27 10.51 8.04 1.23
CA VAL A 27 9.51 6.98 1.13
C VAL A 27 9.07 6.59 2.54
N ARG A 28 7.80 6.23 2.67
CA ARG A 28 7.21 5.69 3.90
C ARG A 28 6.56 4.37 3.54
N ALA A 29 6.90 3.29 4.21
CA ALA A 29 6.25 2.02 4.00
C ALA A 29 5.79 1.42 5.32
N GLY A 30 4.85 0.49 5.23
CA GLY A 30 4.43 -0.26 6.40
C GLY A 30 3.60 -1.47 6.04
N PHE A 31 3.43 -2.33 7.03
CA PHE A 31 2.57 -3.50 6.92
C PHE A 31 1.89 -3.82 8.25
N VAL A 32 0.72 -4.43 8.17
CA VAL A 32 -0.12 -4.80 9.31
C VAL A 32 -0.85 -6.11 9.01
N PRO A 33 -0.82 -7.09 9.92
CA PRO A 33 -1.68 -8.27 9.82
C PRO A 33 -3.15 -7.88 9.90
N VAL A 34 -3.94 -8.36 8.94
CA VAL A 34 -5.38 -8.05 8.85
C VAL A 34 -6.24 -9.30 9.06
N SER A 35 -5.63 -10.49 8.99
CA SER A 35 -6.22 -11.77 9.38
C SER A 35 -5.10 -12.76 9.76
N PRO A 36 -5.42 -13.97 10.27
CA PRO A 36 -4.42 -15.01 10.50
C PRO A 36 -3.59 -15.40 9.28
N THR A 37 -4.09 -15.12 8.07
CA THR A 37 -3.46 -15.53 6.79
C THR A 37 -3.18 -14.36 5.85
N LYS A 38 -3.50 -13.12 6.24
CA LYS A 38 -3.40 -11.95 5.35
C LYS A 38 -2.69 -10.79 6.01
N VAL A 39 -1.81 -10.16 5.24
CA VAL A 39 -1.02 -8.98 5.68
C VAL A 39 -1.18 -7.88 4.66
N TYR A 40 -1.71 -6.75 5.11
CA TYR A 40 -1.83 -5.55 4.29
C TYR A 40 -0.52 -4.77 4.34
N TRP A 41 -0.11 -4.18 3.21
CA TRP A 41 1.07 -3.32 3.16
C TRP A 41 0.84 -2.10 2.27
N PHE A 42 1.64 -1.07 2.50
CA PHE A 42 1.65 0.16 1.71
C PHE A 42 3.06 0.74 1.56
N ILE A 43 3.30 1.45 0.47
CA ILE A 43 4.47 2.31 0.20
C ILE A 43 3.95 3.65 -0.30
N CYS A 44 4.18 4.71 0.46
CA CYS A 44 3.87 6.09 0.11
C CYS A 44 5.15 6.83 -0.27
N PHE A 45 5.14 7.51 -1.41
CA PHE A 45 6.28 8.28 -1.91
C PHE A 45 5.81 9.50 -2.69
N ASN A 46 6.67 10.52 -2.77
CA ASN A 46 6.40 11.72 -3.53
C ASN A 46 6.94 11.56 -4.95
N ARG A 47 6.07 11.74 -5.94
CA ARG A 47 6.46 11.99 -7.33
C ARG A 47 5.76 13.25 -7.83
N PRO A 48 6.45 14.08 -8.62
CA PRO A 48 5.88 15.31 -9.17
C PRO A 48 4.85 15.04 -10.28
N ASP A 49 4.93 13.89 -10.96
CA ASP A 49 4.01 13.49 -12.02
C ASP A 49 3.34 12.13 -11.71
N PRO A 50 2.11 11.86 -12.23
CA PRO A 50 1.41 10.58 -12.12
C PRO A 50 2.15 9.36 -12.68
N GLY A 51 3.26 9.55 -13.38
CA GLY A 51 3.96 8.51 -14.10
C GLY A 51 3.14 7.94 -15.27
N PRO A 52 3.75 7.08 -16.09
CA PRO A 52 2.99 6.20 -16.98
C PRO A 52 2.07 5.33 -16.14
N LYS A 53 0.82 5.12 -16.58
CA LYS A 53 -0.02 4.06 -16.00
C LYS A 53 0.62 2.72 -16.34
N ILE A 54 1.27 2.09 -15.37
CA ILE A 54 1.86 0.77 -15.57
C ILE A 54 0.74 -0.25 -15.43
N THR A 55 0.36 -0.86 -16.55
CA THR A 55 -0.67 -1.91 -16.59
C THR A 55 -0.10 -3.32 -16.48
N ASP A 56 1.21 -3.47 -16.66
CA ASP A 56 1.92 -4.74 -16.55
C ASP A 56 2.22 -5.06 -15.06
N PRO A 57 1.66 -6.16 -14.50
CA PRO A 57 1.90 -6.56 -13.13
C PRO A 57 3.38 -6.79 -12.79
N ALA A 58 4.18 -7.25 -13.76
CA ALA A 58 5.60 -7.52 -13.53
C ALA A 58 6.40 -6.20 -13.43
N ALA A 59 6.12 -5.24 -14.30
CA ALA A 59 6.70 -3.91 -14.24
C ALA A 59 6.29 -3.16 -12.97
N LEU A 60 5.01 -3.26 -12.55
CA LEU A 60 4.55 -2.75 -11.26
C LEU A 60 5.38 -3.35 -10.12
N LYS A 61 5.48 -4.69 -10.07
CA LYS A 61 6.22 -5.43 -9.04
C LYS A 61 7.70 -5.06 -8.95
N SER A 62 8.33 -4.82 -10.09
CA SER A 62 9.70 -4.33 -10.12
C SER A 62 9.80 -2.94 -9.49
N GLU A 63 8.91 -2.02 -9.86
CA GLU A 63 8.96 -0.64 -9.37
C GLU A 63 8.76 -0.51 -7.86
N GLU A 64 7.77 -1.21 -7.31
CA GLU A 64 7.52 -1.23 -5.86
C GLU A 64 8.74 -1.80 -5.10
N LEU A 65 9.35 -2.89 -5.58
CA LEU A 65 10.55 -3.46 -4.94
C LEU A 65 11.78 -2.55 -5.04
N GLU A 66 11.90 -1.77 -6.12
CA GLU A 66 12.98 -0.78 -6.28
C GLU A 66 12.88 0.36 -5.26
N LEU A 67 11.69 0.84 -4.96
CA LEU A 67 11.46 1.91 -3.97
C LEU A 67 11.95 1.52 -2.58
N VAL A 68 11.81 0.25 -2.21
CA VAL A 68 12.19 -0.29 -0.90
C VAL A 68 13.46 -1.16 -0.97
N ARG A 69 14.28 -1.01 -2.01
CA ARG A 69 15.55 -1.74 -2.13
C ARG A 69 16.43 -1.47 -0.90
N GLY A 70 16.86 -2.55 -0.24
CA GLY A 70 17.71 -2.50 0.97
C GLY A 70 16.95 -2.24 2.28
N TRP A 71 15.62 -2.25 2.26
CA TRP A 71 14.79 -2.13 3.47
C TRP A 71 14.68 -3.46 4.22
N PRO A 72 14.12 -3.49 5.44
CA PRO A 72 13.99 -4.71 6.24
C PRO A 72 13.41 -5.89 5.46
N SER A 73 13.99 -7.08 5.70
CA SER A 73 13.63 -8.33 5.02
C SER A 73 12.15 -8.67 5.15
N ASP A 74 11.54 -8.32 6.27
CA ASP A 74 10.14 -8.61 6.58
C ASP A 74 9.20 -7.89 5.62
N LEU A 75 9.41 -6.58 5.40
CA LEU A 75 8.65 -5.80 4.43
C LEU A 75 8.77 -6.41 3.03
N LEU A 76 10.01 -6.74 2.63
CA LEU A 76 10.28 -7.34 1.33
C LEU A 76 9.64 -8.73 1.18
N ALA A 77 9.58 -9.51 2.27
CA ALA A 77 8.91 -10.81 2.29
C ALA A 77 7.40 -10.65 2.12
N VAL A 78 6.76 -9.70 2.83
CA VAL A 78 5.34 -9.38 2.66
C VAL A 78 5.02 -9.03 1.20
N MET A 79 5.80 -8.14 0.59
CA MET A 79 5.57 -7.73 -0.80
C MET A 79 5.76 -8.90 -1.78
N ARG A 80 6.76 -9.76 -1.56
CA ARG A 80 6.98 -10.95 -2.41
C ARG A 80 5.82 -11.96 -2.32
N SER A 81 5.25 -12.14 -1.14
CA SER A 81 4.08 -13.01 -0.87
C SER A 81 2.74 -12.44 -1.35
N THR A 82 2.76 -11.31 -2.07
CA THR A 82 1.56 -10.71 -2.66
C THR A 82 1.28 -11.35 -4.02
N PRO A 83 0.09 -11.96 -4.22
CA PRO A 83 -0.31 -12.51 -5.52
C PRO A 83 -0.35 -11.43 -6.61
N GLU A 84 -0.05 -11.81 -7.85
CA GLU A 84 -0.11 -10.91 -8.99
C GLU A 84 -1.55 -10.34 -9.17
N GLY A 85 -1.65 -9.06 -9.53
CA GLY A 85 -2.95 -8.38 -9.68
C GLY A 85 -3.63 -7.95 -8.37
N THR A 86 -3.02 -8.22 -7.21
CA THR A 86 -3.48 -7.70 -5.89
C THR A 86 -2.67 -6.50 -5.42
N VAL A 87 -1.90 -5.89 -6.31
CA VAL A 87 -1.19 -4.63 -6.09
C VAL A 87 -1.96 -3.50 -6.75
N TRP A 88 -2.09 -2.39 -6.04
CA TRP A 88 -2.84 -1.21 -6.49
C TRP A 88 -1.95 0.04 -6.38
N ASP A 89 -1.92 0.84 -7.43
CA ASP A 89 -1.10 2.06 -7.58
C ASP A 89 -1.93 3.36 -7.62
N ASN A 90 -3.26 3.26 -7.70
CA ASN A 90 -4.14 4.40 -7.97
C ASN A 90 -4.98 4.82 -6.75
N ALA A 91 -4.97 6.13 -6.47
CA ALA A 91 -5.82 6.79 -5.46
C ALA A 91 -7.33 6.52 -5.67
N ALA A 92 -7.80 6.40 -6.92
CA ALA A 92 -9.20 6.11 -7.22
C ALA A 92 -9.59 4.65 -6.88
N VAL A 93 -8.65 3.71 -6.99
CA VAL A 93 -8.86 2.31 -6.58
C VAL A 93 -8.82 2.17 -5.07
N CYS A 94 -8.01 3.00 -4.38
CA CYS A 94 -8.06 3.15 -2.93
C CYS A 94 -9.47 3.59 -2.48
N ALA A 95 -10.00 4.69 -3.05
CA ALA A 95 -11.33 5.19 -2.72
C ALA A 95 -12.47 4.20 -3.05
N ALA A 96 -12.42 3.53 -4.21
CA ALA A 96 -13.44 2.56 -4.62
C ALA A 96 -13.45 1.31 -3.72
N ARG A 97 -12.30 0.89 -3.18
CA ARG A 97 -12.19 -0.31 -2.34
C ARG A 97 -12.39 -0.01 -0.85
N ASP A 98 -11.94 1.15 -0.37
CA ASP A 98 -12.20 1.66 0.97
C ASP A 98 -13.71 1.80 1.23
N GLY A 99 -14.54 1.92 0.18
CA GLY A 99 -16.00 1.95 0.29
C GLY A 99 -16.73 0.59 0.22
N VAL A 100 -16.17 -0.45 -0.42
CA VAL A 100 -16.95 -1.66 -0.79
C VAL A 100 -16.40 -2.96 -0.20
N VAL A 101 -15.08 -3.17 -0.18
CA VAL A 101 -14.49 -4.49 0.12
C VAL A 101 -13.75 -4.52 1.46
N ILE A 102 -13.01 -3.47 1.81
CA ILE A 102 -12.29 -3.43 3.10
C ILE A 102 -13.25 -3.32 4.30
N PRO A 103 -14.26 -2.42 4.31
CA PRO A 103 -15.10 -2.24 5.49
C PRO A 103 -15.96 -3.46 5.82
N ARG A 104 -16.27 -4.28 4.80
CA ARG A 104 -17.12 -5.46 4.95
C ARG A 104 -16.38 -6.70 5.44
N LEU A 105 -15.05 -6.76 5.33
CA LEU A 105 -14.26 -7.93 5.74
C LEU A 105 -13.34 -7.66 6.93
N VAL A 106 -12.96 -6.41 7.20
CA VAL A 106 -11.97 -6.11 8.22
C VAL A 106 -12.22 -4.71 8.82
N ARG A 107 -12.43 -4.61 10.14
CA ARG A 107 -12.45 -3.34 10.86
C ARG A 107 -11.02 -2.80 11.00
N LEU A 108 -10.41 -2.43 9.88
CA LEU A 108 -9.09 -1.80 9.86
C LEU A 108 -9.14 -0.32 10.23
N GLY A 109 -10.33 0.29 10.34
CA GLY A 109 -10.53 1.70 10.71
C GLY A 109 -9.65 2.16 11.88
N PRO A 110 -9.76 1.56 13.08
CA PRO A 110 -8.95 1.98 14.23
C PRO A 110 -7.43 1.79 14.04
N PHE A 111 -7.02 0.80 13.24
CA PHE A 111 -5.60 0.49 12.98
C PHE A 111 -5.00 1.30 11.82
N LEU A 112 -5.84 1.86 10.95
CA LEU A 112 -5.42 2.63 9.78
C LEU A 112 -5.80 4.09 9.87
N GLU A 113 -6.54 4.54 10.90
CA GLU A 113 -6.89 5.94 11.16
C GLU A 113 -5.66 6.86 11.20
N HIS A 114 -4.52 6.35 11.67
CA HIS A 114 -3.23 7.04 11.70
C HIS A 114 -2.38 6.83 10.43
N THR A 115 -2.82 5.96 9.52
CA THR A 115 -2.28 5.80 8.14
C THR A 115 -3.14 6.47 7.08
N ASN A 116 -4.34 6.95 7.45
CA ASN A 116 -5.18 7.83 6.65
C ASN A 116 -4.47 9.18 6.54
N PHE A 117 -3.34 9.18 5.82
CA PHE A 117 -2.97 10.38 5.11
C PHE A 117 -4.14 10.64 4.18
N GLU A 118 -4.79 11.79 4.39
CA GLU A 118 -5.53 12.46 3.35
C GLU A 118 -4.64 12.36 2.10
N CYS A 119 -4.94 11.39 1.23
CA CYS A 119 -4.64 11.58 -0.16
C CYS A 119 -5.56 12.72 -0.51
N ASP A 120 -5.12 13.95 -0.25
CA ASP A 120 -5.78 15.14 -0.77
C ASP A 120 -6.08 14.77 -2.21
N LEU A 121 -7.37 14.59 -2.49
CA LEU A 121 -7.89 14.73 -3.83
C LEU A 121 -7.30 16.06 -4.23
N LEU A 122 -6.29 16.05 -5.11
CA LEU A 122 -5.69 17.25 -5.64
C LEU A 122 -6.88 18.09 -6.10
N GLU A 123 -7.28 19.07 -5.28
CA GLU A 123 -8.29 20.02 -5.68
C GLU A 123 -7.71 20.62 -6.96
N PRO A 124 -8.46 20.62 -8.08
CA PRO A 124 -7.99 21.30 -9.27
C PRO A 124 -7.68 22.72 -8.83
N ALA A 125 -6.39 23.08 -8.89
CA ALA A 125 -5.92 24.37 -8.42
C ALA A 125 -6.85 25.43 -8.98
N LEU A 126 -7.59 26.09 -8.09
CA LEU A 126 -8.42 27.24 -8.41
C LEU A 126 -7.52 28.27 -9.09
N GLN A 127 -7.55 28.30 -10.42
CA GLN A 127 -7.03 29.43 -11.16
C GLN A 127 -7.96 30.59 -10.91
N SER A 128 -7.46 31.61 -10.21
CA SER A 128 -7.91 33.00 -10.35
C SER A 128 -6.92 33.94 -9.64
N PRO A 129 -6.80 35.19 -10.09
CA PRO A 129 -7.71 35.90 -11.01
C PRO A 129 -7.22 36.02 -12.46
#